data_AF-A0A078F2C8-F1
#
_entry.id   AF-A0A078F2C8-F1
#
_cell.length_a   1.000
_cell.length_b   1.000
_cell.length_c   1.000
_cell.angle_alpha   90.00
_cell.angle_beta   90.00
_cell.angle_gamma   90.00
#
_symmetry.space_group_name_H-M   'P 1'
#
loop_
_entity.id
_entity.type
_entity.pdbx_description
1 polymer ?
#
loop_
_entity_poly.entity_id
_entity_poly.type
_entity_poly.pdbx_seq_one_letter_code
_entity_poly.pdbx_strand_id
1 'polypeptide(L)' 'MNQVVYNANKLAGLVAEKKKMQNWFDYYHLKYTRDKEQRPRVKLGFLGLWGKKVDAMDHFTAEIEKLSDQVSIFFF' A
#
# COMPACT_ATOMS: atom_id res chain seq x y z
N MET A 1 -19.21 -11.88 26.08
CA MET A 1 -18.60 -10.54 26.03
C MET A 1 -17.22 -10.71 25.38
N ASN A 2 -17.06 -10.44 24.07
CA ASN A 2 -15.77 -10.61 23.36
C ASN A 2 -15.69 -9.84 22.00
N GLN A 3 -16.33 -8.67 21.87
CA GLN A 3 -16.45 -7.99 20.57
C GLN A 3 -15.45 -6.84 20.34
N VAL A 4 -14.83 -6.28 21.38
CA VAL A 4 -13.97 -5.08 21.24
C VAL A 4 -12.54 -5.43 20.82
N VAL A 5 -11.97 -6.55 21.30
CA VAL A 5 -10.58 -6.95 21.04
C VAL A 5 -10.36 -7.38 19.58
N TYR A 6 -11.32 -8.10 18.98
CA TYR A 6 -11.24 -8.52 17.58
C TYR A 6 -11.31 -7.33 16.61
N ASN A 7 -12.13 -6.32 16.92
CA ASN A 7 -12.26 -5.11 16.11
C ASN A 7 -10.94 -4.31 16.13
N ALA A 8 -10.33 -4.12 17.31
CA ALA A 8 -9.05 -3.44 17.45
C ALA A 8 -7.88 -4.15 16.72
N ASN A 9 -7.82 -5.48 16.75
CA ASN A 9 -6.81 -6.25 16.02
C ASN A 9 -6.92 -6.06 14.51
N LYS A 10 -8.15 -5.99 13.98
CA LYS A 10 -8.40 -5.75 12.56
C LYS A 10 -7.98 -4.33 12.15
N LEU A 11 -8.33 -3.33 12.96
CA LEU A 11 -7.91 -1.95 12.74
C LEU A 11 -6.37 -1.80 12.80
N ALA A 12 -5.72 -2.42 13.78
CA ALA A 12 -4.27 -2.42 13.90
C ALA A 12 -3.59 -3.07 12.67
N GLY A 13 -4.18 -4.15 12.14
CA GLY A 13 -3.74 -4.77 10.90
C GLY A 13 -3.82 -3.83 9.69
N LEU A 14 -4.94 -3.14 9.51
CA LEU A 14 -5.14 -2.17 8.42
C LEU A 14 -4.15 -1.00 8.50
N VAL A 15 -3.90 -0.47 9.70
CA VAL A 15 -2.93 0.61 9.93
C VAL A 15 -1.51 0.14 9.63
N ALA A 16 -1.15 -1.09 10.04
CA ALA A 16 0.16 -1.67 9.75
C ALA A 16 0.38 -1.90 8.25
N GLU A 17 -0.65 -2.38 7.55
CA GLU A 17 -0.62 -2.58 6.10
C GLU A 17 -0.49 -1.25 5.35
N LYS A 18 -1.25 -0.22 5.75
CA LYS A 18 -1.13 1.14 5.20
C LYS A 18 0.29 1.68 5.34
N LYS A 19 0.91 1.50 6.52
CA LYS A 19 2.30 1.92 6.76
C LYS A 19 3.29 1.16 5.86
N LYS A 20 3.07 -0.13 5.63
CA LYS A 20 3.89 -0.93 4.71
C LYS A 20 3.78 -0.43 3.27
N MET A 21 2.57 -0.10 2.80
CA MET A 21 2.36 0.45 1.46
C MET A 21 3.01 1.84 1.29
N GLN A 22 2.92 2.69 2.31
CA GLN A 22 3.64 3.97 2.33
C GLN A 22 5.16 3.78 2.21
N ASN A 23 5.75 2.84 2.96
CA ASN A 23 7.19 2.55 2.84
C ASN A 23 7.58 2.13 1.42
N TRP A 24 6.74 1.34 0.73
CA TRP A 24 6.97 0.96 -0.67
C TRP A 24 6.85 2.15 -1.61
N PHE A 25 5.84 2.99 -1.43
CA PHE A 25 5.69 4.24 -2.18
C PHE A 25 6.94 5.13 -2.02
N ASP A 26 7.39 5.34 -0.79
CA ASP A 26 8.57 6.17 -0.49
C ASP A 26 9.83 5.59 -1.14
N TYR A 27 10.00 4.26 -1.13
CA TYR A 27 11.12 3.59 -1.81
C TYR A 27 11.10 3.87 -3.32
N TYR A 28 9.96 3.71 -3.99
CA TYR A 28 9.84 3.95 -5.42
C TYR A 28 9.92 5.44 -5.78
N HIS A 29 9.39 6.30 -4.93
CA HIS A 29 9.51 7.76 -5.06
C HIS A 29 10.97 8.19 -4.95
N LEU A 30 11.71 7.73 -3.93
CA LEU A 30 13.15 8.01 -3.79
C LEU A 30 13.97 7.44 -4.95
N LYS A 31 13.60 6.28 -5.47
CA LYS A 31 14.24 5.72 -6.66
C LYS A 31 14.03 6.61 -7.89
N TYR A 32 12.82 7.12 -8.08
CA TYR A 32 12.47 8.03 -9.17
C TYR A 32 13.11 9.42 -9.02
N THR A 33 13.21 9.97 -7.81
CA THR A 33 13.86 11.27 -7.62
C THR A 33 15.35 11.24 -7.95
N ARG A 34 15.99 10.07 -7.77
CA ARG A 34 17.41 9.82 -8.11
C ARG A 34 17.63 9.62 -9.60
N ASP A 35 16.68 8.99 -10.29
CA ASP A 35 16.73 8.77 -11.74
C ASP A 35 15.36 9.09 -12.35
N LYS A 36 15.21 10.34 -12.79
CA LYS A 36 13.95 10.90 -13.28
C LYS A 36 13.60 10.46 -14.69
N GLU A 37 14.51 9.79 -15.40
CA GLU A 37 14.31 9.44 -16.81
C GLU A 37 13.26 8.33 -16.97
N GLN A 38 13.05 7.49 -15.95
CA GLN A 38 12.13 6.36 -16.03
C GLN A 38 11.22 6.27 -14.81
N ARG A 39 9.91 6.44 -15.03
CA ARG A 39 8.91 6.10 -14.02
C ARG A 39 9.05 4.62 -13.61
N PRO A 40 9.18 4.32 -12.30
CA PRO A 40 9.36 2.96 -11.83
C PRO A 40 8.11 2.12 -12.12
N ARG A 41 8.29 1.07 -12.93
CA ARG A 41 7.25 0.09 -13.24
C ARG A 41 7.51 -1.22 -12.53
N VAL A 42 6.49 -1.75 -11.87
CA VAL A 42 6.53 -3.03 -11.14
C VAL A 42 5.64 -4.05 -11.81
N LYS A 43 6.00 -5.33 -11.68
CA LYS A 43 5.09 -6.42 -12.01
C LYS A 43 4.36 -6.86 -10.74
N LEU A 44 3.07 -7.12 -10.85
CA LEU A 44 2.22 -7.46 -9.69
C LEU A 44 2.25 -8.94 -9.27
N GLY A 45 2.97 -9.81 -9.99
CA GLY A 45 3.05 -11.23 -9.65
C GLY A 45 4.12 -11.56 -8.62
N PHE A 46 4.40 -12.86 -8.47
CA PHE A 46 5.29 -13.41 -7.44
C PHE A 46 6.65 -12.68 -7.39
N LEU A 47 6.91 -11.99 -6.28
CA LEU A 47 8.12 -11.19 -6.03
C LEU A 47 8.48 -10.17 -7.13
N GLY A 48 7.49 -9.73 -7.92
CA GLY A 48 7.72 -8.85 -9.06
C GLY A 48 8.38 -9.52 -10.26
N LEU A 49 8.45 -10.85 -10.30
CA LEU A 49 9.03 -11.60 -11.42
C LEU A 49 8.03 -11.67 -12.59
N TRP A 50 6.77 -11.98 -12.31
CA TRP A 50 5.75 -12.31 -13.31
C TRP A 50 4.55 -11.34 -13.23
N GLY A 51 3.69 -11.32 -14.26
CA GLY A 51 2.45 -10.53 -14.27
C GLY A 51 2.53 -9.18 -14.99
N LYS A 52 1.41 -8.45 -14.98
CA LYS A 52 1.23 -7.17 -15.67
C LYS A 52 2.19 -6.11 -15.11
N LYS A 53 2.90 -5.42 -16.01
CA LYS A 53 3.67 -4.22 -15.65
C LYS A 53 2.69 -3.08 -15.42
N VAL A 54 2.73 -2.51 -14.23
CA VAL A 54 1.97 -1.32 -13.83
C VAL A 54 2.92 -0.26 -13.29
N ASP A 55 2.44 0.98 -13.27
CA ASP A 55 3.15 2.06 -12.59
C ASP A 55 3.19 1.78 -11.09
N ALA A 56 4.39 1.80 -10.49
CA ALA A 56 4.55 1.49 -9.08
C ALA A 56 3.90 2.55 -8.20
N MET A 57 4.09 3.83 -8.53
CA MET A 57 3.58 4.93 -7.73
C MET A 57 2.05 4.96 -7.78
N ASP A 58 1.47 4.84 -8.97
CA ASP A 58 0.00 4.85 -9.10
C ASP A 58 -0.62 3.61 -8.41
N HIS A 59 0.04 2.45 -8.47
CA HIS A 59 -0.44 1.23 -7.80
C HIS A 59 -0.43 1.38 -6.27
N PHE A 60 0.68 1.80 -5.67
CA PHE A 60 0.75 1.95 -4.21
C PHE A 60 -0.14 3.08 -3.70
N THR A 61 -0.30 4.17 -4.46
CA THR A 61 -1.26 5.24 -4.11
C THR A 61 -2.69 4.71 -4.05
N ALA A 62 -3.15 3.98 -5.07
CA ALA A 62 -4.49 3.40 -5.09
C ALA A 62 -4.72 2.41 -3.93
N GLU A 63 -3.69 1.65 -3.54
CA GLU A 63 -3.78 0.71 -2.42
C GLU A 63 -3.82 1.41 -1.06
N ILE A 64 -3.06 2.51 -0.90
CA ILE A 64 -3.13 3.38 0.29
C ILE A 64 -4.52 4.02 0.41
N GLU A 65 -5.11 4.52 -0.68
CA GLU A 65 -6.46 5.09 -0.71
C GLU A 65 -7.50 4.05 -0.28
N LYS A 66 -7.46 2.85 -0.87
CA LYS A 66 -8.36 1.75 -0.50
C LYS A 66 -8.27 1.38 0.98
N LEU A 67 -7.05 1.33 1.54
CA LEU A 67 -6.84 1.08 2.97
C LEU A 67 -7.35 2.25 3.83
N SER A 68 -7.20 3.48 3.35
CA SER A 68 -7.70 4.68 4.04
C SER A 68 -9.23 4.69 4.10
N ASP A 69 -9.90 4.30 3.03
CA ASP A 69 -11.36 4.16 3.00
C ASP A 69 -11.85 3.10 3.99
N GLN A 70 -11.18 1.94 4.02
CA GLN A 70 -11.51 0.87 4.98
C GLN A 70 -11.32 1.30 6.43
N VAL A 71 -10.26 2.06 6.72
CA VAL A 71 -10.03 2.63 8.05
C VAL A 71 -11.11 3.66 8.38
N SER A 72 -11.49 4.52 7.43
CA SER A 72 -12.53 5.54 7.63
C SER A 72 -13.90 4.93 7.95
N ILE A 73 -14.27 3.83 7.28
CA ILE A 73 -15.51 3.07 7.57
C ILE A 73 -15.50 2.48 8.98
N PHE A 74 -14.34 2.15 9.54
CA PHE A 74 -14.25 1.63 10.92
C PHE A 74 -14.48 2.69 12.01
N PHE A 75 -14.36 3.97 11.66
CA PHE A 75 -14.51 5.10 12.59
C PHE A 75 -15.89 5.79 12.52
N PHE A 76 -16.75 5.39 11.59
CA PHE A 76 -18.15 5.85 11.45
C PHE A 76 -19.14 4.75 11.82
#